data_AF-A0A968AW19-F1
#
_entry.id   AF-A0A968AW19-F1
#
_cell.length_a   1.000
_cell.length_b   1.000
_cell.length_c   1.000
_cell.angle_alpha   90.00
_cell.angle_beta   90.00
_cell.angle_gamma   90.00
#
_symmetry.space_group_name_H-M   'P 1'
#
loop_
_entity.id
_entity.type
_entity.pdbx_description
1 polymer ?
#
loop_
_entity_poly.entity_id
_entity_poly.type
_entity_poly.pdbx_seq_one_letter_code
_entity_poly.pdbx_strand_id
1 'polypeptide(L)' 'AHGYSYAGRQDQFYLSAVENSLEFFEEEEIRATYFVIAKDLEDNVKRKAIMSIVKNGHHIASHGLEHLYLNQIPQKEK' A
#
# COMPACT_ATOMS: atom_id res chain seq x y z
N ALA A 1 -21.20 -17.34 -3.33
CA ALA A 1 -20.30 -16.33 -2.74
C ALA A 1 -18.89 -16.62 -3.24
N HIS A 2 -18.31 -15.73 -4.04
CA HIS A 2 -16.95 -15.87 -4.56
C HIS A 2 -16.06 -14.89 -3.80
N GLY A 3 -15.47 -15.35 -2.70
CA GLY A 3 -14.54 -14.57 -1.91
C GLY A 3 -13.60 -15.53 -1.19
N TYR A 4 -12.30 -15.32 -1.35
CA TYR A 4 -11.28 -16.09 -0.65
C TYR A 4 -11.15 -15.52 0.78
N SER A 5 -11.57 -16.29 1.79
CA SER A 5 -11.39 -15.90 3.19
C SER A 5 -9.95 -16.22 3.60
N TYR A 6 -9.08 -15.20 3.60
CA TYR A 6 -7.71 -15.34 4.06
C TYR A 6 -7.65 -15.29 5.59
N ALA A 7 -7.20 -16.37 6.22
CA ALA A 7 -7.13 -16.53 7.68
C ALA A 7 -5.70 -16.34 8.25
N GLY A 8 -4.75 -15.89 7.43
CA GLY A 8 -3.35 -15.76 7.84
C GLY A 8 -3.09 -14.51 8.69
N ARG A 9 -2.08 -14.61 9.56
CA ARG A 9 -1.63 -13.56 10.48
C ARG A 9 -0.81 -12.45 9.79
N GLN A 10 -0.40 -12.67 8.53
CA GLN A 10 0.34 -11.74 7.70
C GLN A 10 -0.47 -11.36 6.48
N ASP A 11 -0.48 -10.08 6.12
CA ASP A 11 -1.16 -9.57 4.93
C ASP A 11 -0.39 -9.96 3.65
N GLN A 12 -0.47 -11.24 3.28
CA GLN A 12 0.23 -11.80 2.11
C GLN A 12 -0.25 -11.16 0.81
N PHE A 13 -1.50 -10.68 0.77
CA PHE A 13 -2.01 -9.94 -0.38
C PHE A 13 -1.26 -8.62 -0.55
N TYR A 14 -1.13 -7.82 0.50
CA TYR A 14 -0.39 -6.55 0.44
C TYR A 14 1.05 -6.75 -0.02
N LEU A 15 1.76 -7.72 0.58
CA LEU A 15 3.18 -7.93 0.28
C LEU A 15 3.41 -8.43 -1.14
N SER A 16 2.63 -9.43 -1.58
CA SER A 16 2.70 -9.92 -2.96
C SER A 16 2.28 -8.86 -3.98
N ALA A 17 1.30 -7.99 -3.66
CA ALA A 17 0.92 -6.89 -4.53
C ALA A 17 2.06 -5.87 -4.71
N VAL A 18 2.75 -5.49 -3.63
CA VAL A 18 3.91 -4.60 -3.73
C VAL A 18 5.02 -5.26 -4.53
N GLU A 19 5.41 -6.50 -4.20
CA GLU A 19 6.47 -7.23 -4.90
C GLU A 19 6.19 -7.37 -6.40
N ASN A 20 5.02 -7.91 -6.77
CA ASN A 20 4.65 -8.14 -8.16
C ASN A 20 4.52 -6.83 -8.94
N SER A 21 4.03 -5.76 -8.31
CA SER A 21 3.94 -4.46 -8.98
C SER A 21 5.32 -3.86 -9.25
N LEU A 22 6.28 -4.01 -8.34
CA LEU A 22 7.65 -3.55 -8.54
C LEU A 22 8.34 -4.32 -9.66
N GLU A 23 8.19 -5.65 -9.70
CA GLU A 23 8.71 -6.48 -10.78
C GLU A 23 8.14 -6.05 -12.13
N PHE A 24 6.81 -5.93 -12.23
CA PHE A 24 6.14 -5.49 -13.44
C PHE A 24 6.57 -4.08 -13.87
N PHE A 25 6.68 -3.13 -12.95
CA PHE A 25 7.08 -1.77 -13.31
C PHE A 25 8.55 -1.64 -13.71
N GLU A 26 9.43 -2.48 -13.16
CA GLU A 26 10.83 -2.55 -13.61
C GLU A 26 10.91 -3.10 -15.04
N GLU A 27 10.20 -4.19 -15.34
CA GLU A 27 10.16 -4.80 -16.68
C GLU A 27 9.65 -3.83 -17.75
N GLU A 28 8.69 -2.98 -17.39
CA GLU A 28 8.06 -2.02 -18.30
C GLU A 28 8.70 -0.62 -18.26
N GLU A 29 9.79 -0.43 -17.49
CA GLU A 29 10.46 0.87 -17.29
C GLU A 29 9.52 2.00 -16.79
N ILE A 30 8.52 1.65 -15.98
CA ILE A 30 7.49 2.56 -15.47
C ILE A 30 7.86 3.13 -14.10
N ARG A 31 7.72 4.45 -13.95
CA ARG A 31 7.65 5.08 -12.62
C ARG A 31 6.21 5.34 -12.22
N ALA A 32 5.88 4.92 -11.01
CA ALA A 32 4.52 4.96 -10.47
C ALA A 32 4.44 5.80 -9.20
N THR A 33 3.23 6.25 -8.85
CA THR A 33 2.94 6.87 -7.55
C THR A 33 2.06 5.92 -6.75
N TYR A 34 2.53 5.52 -5.58
CA TYR A 34 1.82 4.66 -4.65
C TYR A 34 1.08 5.51 -3.62
N PHE A 35 -0.22 5.27 -3.47
CA PHE A 35 -1.03 5.89 -2.44
C PHE A 35 -1.01 5.00 -1.19
N VAL A 36 -0.31 5.45 -0.15
CA VAL A 36 -0.03 4.65 1.05
C VAL A 36 -0.87 5.16 2.23
N ILE A 37 -1.48 4.23 2.97
CA ILE A 37 -2.17 4.51 4.22
C ILE A 37 -1.11 4.79 5.29
N ALA A 38 -1.13 5.96 5.92
CA ALA A 38 -0.02 6.36 6.79
C ALA A 38 0.19 5.42 7.99
N LYS A 39 -0.89 4.85 8.54
CA LYS A 39 -0.83 3.88 9.65
C LYS A 39 -0.12 2.57 9.29
N ASP A 40 -0.04 2.21 8.01
CA ASP A 40 0.73 1.02 7.58
C ASP A 40 2.24 1.19 7.87
N LEU A 41 2.73 2.42 8.05
CA LEU A 41 4.10 2.65 8.50
C LEU A 41 4.33 2.19 9.95
N GLU A 42 3.31 1.97 10.77
CA GLU A 42 3.47 1.46 12.14
C GLU A 42 3.74 -0.06 12.16
N ASP A 43 3.35 -0.77 11.11
CA ASP A 43 3.66 -2.19 10.92
C ASP A 43 5.07 -2.34 10.30
N ASN A 44 5.95 -3.08 10.96
CA ASN A 44 7.34 -3.25 10.51
C ASN A 44 7.47 -3.95 9.15
N VAL A 45 6.54 -4.84 8.81
CA VAL A 45 6.57 -5.60 7.55
C VAL A 45 6.08 -4.70 6.41
N LYS A 46 4.94 -4.02 6.60
CA LYS A 46 4.42 -3.07 5.61
C LYS A 46 5.36 -1.87 5.43
N ARG A 47 5.94 -1.35 6.50
CA ARG A 47 6.98 -0.30 6.42
C ARG A 47 8.12 -0.72 5.51
N LYS A 48 8.63 -1.95 5.61
CA LYS A 48 9.71 -2.44 4.74
C LYS A 48 9.28 -2.48 3.27
N ALA A 49 8.06 -2.93 2.99
CA ALA A 49 7.51 -2.91 1.63
C ALA A 49 7.32 -1.47 1.10
N ILE A 50 6.88 -0.54 1.93
CA ILE A 50 6.79 0.89 1.56
C ILE A 50 8.17 1.46 1.26
N MET A 51 9.18 1.11 2.05
CA MET A 51 10.56 1.54 1.81
C MET A 51 11.15 0.94 0.53
N SER A 52 10.77 -0.28 0.14
CA SER A 52 11.20 -0.86 -1.14
C SER A 52 10.60 -0.13 -2.33
N ILE A 53 9.37 0.39 -2.22
CA ILE A 53 8.76 1.25 -3.25
C ILE A 53 9.65 2.49 -3.50
N VAL A 54 10.05 3.19 -2.43
CA VAL A 54 10.94 4.36 -2.55
C VAL A 54 12.31 3.98 -3.12
N LYS A 55 12.88 2.86 -2.68
CA LYS A 55 14.20 2.40 -3.11
C LYS A 55 14.24 2.12 -4.62
N ASN A 56 13.13 1.67 -5.22
CA ASN A 56 13.00 1.44 -6.66
C ASN A 56 12.62 2.71 -7.45
N GLY A 57 12.64 3.90 -6.82
CA GLY A 57 12.46 5.17 -7.52
C GLY A 57 11.00 5.56 -7.80
N HIS A 58 10.03 4.87 -7.20
CA HIS A 58 8.63 5.27 -7.24
C HIS A 58 8.33 6.40 -6.24
N HIS A 59 7.27 7.14 -6.51
CA HIS A 59 6.77 8.17 -5.60
C HIS A 59 5.77 7.60 -4.60
N ILE A 60 5.66 8.25 -3.45
CA ILE A 60 4.64 7.96 -2.44
C ILE A 60 3.76 9.20 -2.25
N ALA A 61 2.45 8.98 -2.24
CA ALA A 61 1.44 9.93 -1.83
C ALA A 61 0.65 9.39 -0.64
N SER A 62 0.16 10.28 0.21
CA SER A 62 -0.69 9.90 1.35
C SER A 62 -2.09 9.49 0.86
N HIS A 63 -2.61 8.40 1.41
CA HIS A 63 -3.99 7.95 1.22
C HIS A 63 -4.82 8.03 2.52
N GLY A 64 -4.53 9.04 3.35
CA GLY A 64 -5.13 9.21 4.67
C GLY A 64 -4.44 8.38 5.75
N LEU A 65 -4.90 8.57 7.00
CA LEU A 65 -4.27 7.92 8.15
C LEU A 65 -4.67 6.45 8.28
N GLU A 66 -5.96 6.15 8.30
CA GLU A 66 -6.50 4.79 8.56
C GLU A 66 -7.38 4.25 7.42
N HIS A 67 -7.44 4.95 6.29
CA HIS A 67 -8.30 4.60 5.15
C HIS A 67 -9.80 4.51 5.49
N LEU A 68 -10.28 5.54 6.20
CA LEU A 68 -11.72 5.74 6.41
C LEU A 68 -12.38 6.19 5.11
N TYR A 69 -13.65 5.82 4.91
CA TYR A 69 -14.39 6.32 3.76
C TYR A 69 -14.50 7.85 3.85
N LEU A 70 -14.28 8.55 2.73
CA LEU A 70 -14.30 10.03 2.69
C LEU A 70 -15.61 10.65 3.19
N ASN A 71 -16.73 9.94 3.13
CA ASN A 71 -18.01 10.39 3.66
C ASN A 71 -18.16 10.19 5.18
N GLN A 72 -17.25 9.44 5.81
CA GLN A 72 -17.21 9.16 7.25
C GLN A 72 -16.18 10.02 7.99
N ILE A 73 -15.31 10.73 7.26
CA ILE A 73 -14.30 11.62 7.84
C ILE A 73 -14.94 12.99 8.17
N PRO A 74 -14.73 13.55 9.38
CA PRO A 74 -15.17 14.90 9.72
C PRO A 74 -14.63 15.94 8.73
N GLN A 75 -15.40 16.99 8.43
CA GLN A 75 -15.01 17.99 7.42
C GLN A 75 -13.66 18.69 7.71
N LYS A 76 -13.26 18.77 8.98
CA LYS A 76 -11.96 19.32 9.42
C LYS A 76 -10.76 18.40 9.09
N GLU A 77 -11.03 17.14 8.82
CA GLU A 77 -10.04 16.08 8.54
C GLU A 77 -10.04 15.64 7.07
N LYS A 78 -10.86 16.30 6.24
CA LYS A 78 -10.81 16.22 4.77
C LYS A 78 -9.83 17.24 4.22
#